data_AF-A0A957S3T0-F1
#
_entry.id   AF-A0A957S3T0-F1
#
_cell.length_a   1.000
_cell.length_b   1.000
_cell.length_c   1.000
_cell.angle_alpha   90.00
_cell.angle_beta   90.00
_cell.angle_gamma   90.00
#
_symmetry.space_group_name_H-M   'P 1'
#
loop_
_entity.id
_entity.type
_entity.pdbx_description
1 polymer ?
#
loop_
_entity_poly.entity_id
_entity_poly.type
_entity_poly.pdbx_seq_one_letter_code
_entity_poly.pdbx_strand_id
1 'polypeptide(L)'
;MWEWLIRLVKEVVKSVTRQLKVEKFDLRELILVPMRLEVVTIESGEIWRGTGADAFVNEVQTVIIPELEAIIGLVDQKGKHIDDATGIIDEADQEVRRLVEGLAELFSEIY
;
A
#
# COMPACT_ATOMS: atom_id res chain seq x y z
N MET A 1 21.36 -9.82 19.67
CA MET A 1 19.92 -10.09 19.90
C MET A 1 19.05 -8.95 19.36
N TRP A 2 19.31 -7.70 19.74
CA TRP A 2 18.60 -6.51 19.23
C TRP A 2 18.60 -6.36 17.70
N GLU A 3 19.77 -6.47 17.04
CA GLU A 3 19.84 -6.35 15.57
C GLU A 3 19.01 -7.39 14.82
N TRP A 4 18.88 -8.60 15.38
CA TRP A 4 18.08 -9.66 14.79
C TRP A 4 16.59 -9.35 14.84
N LEU A 5 16.11 -8.76 15.95
CA LEU A 5 14.72 -8.31 16.09
C LEU A 5 14.39 -7.22 15.07
N ILE A 6 15.27 -6.23 14.92
CA ILE A 6 15.08 -5.15 13.94
C ILE A 6 15.06 -5.69 12.50
N ARG A 7 15.94 -6.64 12.17
CA ARG A 7 15.91 -7.32 10.87
C ARG A 7 14.62 -8.11 10.64
N LEU A 8 14.15 -8.85 11.65
CA LEU A 8 12.89 -9.59 11.57
C LEU A 8 11.70 -8.64 11.32
N VAL A 9 11.61 -7.55 12.07
CA VAL A 9 10.56 -6.53 11.90
C VAL A 9 10.60 -5.93 10.49
N LYS A 10 11.79 -5.58 9.98
CA LYS A 10 11.96 -5.07 8.61
C LYS A 10 11.50 -6.06 7.56
N GLU A 11 11.81 -7.35 7.71
CA GLU A 11 11.40 -8.37 6.74
C GLU A 11 9.89 -8.64 6.78
N VAL A 12 9.27 -8.64 7.96
CA VAL A 12 7.80 -8.73 8.10
C VAL A 12 7.14 -7.53 7.43
N VAL A 13 7.62 -6.32 7.72
CA VAL A 13 7.10 -5.08 7.13
C VAL A 13 7.24 -5.09 5.60
N LYS A 14 8.42 -5.42 5.06
CA LYS A 14 8.63 -5.57 3.61
C LYS A 14 7.68 -6.59 2.99
N SER A 15 7.41 -7.70 3.66
CA SER A 15 6.47 -8.72 3.20
C SER A 15 5.05 -8.16 3.10
N VAL A 16 4.58 -7.47 4.15
CA VAL A 16 3.26 -6.83 4.15
C VAL A 16 3.16 -5.74 3.07
N THR A 17 4.16 -4.87 2.95
CA THR A 17 4.21 -3.84 1.89
C THR A 17 4.16 -4.47 0.50
N ARG A 18 4.84 -5.61 0.29
CA ARG A 18 4.80 -6.33 -0.99
C ARG A 18 3.41 -6.88 -1.28
N GLN A 19 2.76 -7.48 -0.29
CA GLN A 19 1.40 -8.01 -0.44
C GLN A 19 0.40 -6.90 -0.78
N LEU A 20 0.46 -5.76 -0.08
CA LEU A 20 -0.38 -4.60 -0.35
C LEU A 20 -0.17 -4.04 -1.78
N LYS A 21 1.08 -4.03 -2.27
CA LYS A 21 1.37 -3.61 -3.65
C LYS A 21 0.77 -4.54 -4.71
N VAL A 22 0.82 -5.85 -4.47
CA VAL A 22 0.21 -6.86 -5.36
C VAL A 22 -1.31 -6.71 -5.34
N GLU A 23 -1.93 -6.67 -4.17
CA GLU A 23 -3.37 -6.52 -4.03
C GLU A 23 -3.88 -5.23 -4.70
N LYS A 24 -3.16 -4.12 -4.53
CA LYS A 24 -3.46 -2.87 -5.24
C LYS A 24 -3.38 -3.03 -6.76
N PHE A 25 -2.31 -3.66 -7.25
CA PHE A 25 -2.12 -3.90 -8.67
C PHE A 25 -3.26 -4.74 -9.24
N ASP A 26 -3.65 -5.80 -8.55
CA ASP A 26 -4.73 -6.68 -8.95
C ASP A 26 -6.08 -5.94 -8.98
N LEU A 27 -6.41 -5.18 -7.93
CA LEU A 27 -7.64 -4.38 -7.90
C LEU A 27 -7.70 -3.35 -9.06
N ARG A 28 -6.57 -2.76 -9.42
CA ARG A 28 -6.51 -1.77 -10.49
C ARG A 28 -6.57 -2.42 -11.87
N GLU A 29 -5.66 -3.32 -12.16
CA GLU A 29 -5.42 -3.85 -13.51
C GLU A 29 -6.36 -5.00 -13.87
N LEU A 30 -6.79 -5.80 -12.88
CA LEU A 30 -7.68 -6.94 -13.15
C LEU A 30 -9.16 -6.58 -13.00
N ILE A 31 -9.49 -5.50 -12.28
CA ILE A 31 -10.89 -5.14 -12.00
C ILE A 31 -11.21 -3.75 -12.53
N LEU A 32 -10.59 -2.69 -12.00
CA LEU A 32 -10.99 -1.31 -12.30
C LEU A 32 -10.83 -0.96 -13.78
N VAL A 33 -9.71 -1.32 -14.39
CA VAL A 33 -9.43 -1.03 -15.81
C VAL A 33 -10.39 -1.80 -16.72
N PRO A 34 -10.53 -3.13 -16.61
CA PRO A 34 -11.51 -3.87 -17.41
C PRO A 34 -12.93 -3.37 -17.23
N MET A 35 -13.35 -3.09 -16.00
CA MET A 35 -14.70 -2.63 -15.71
C MET A 35 -15.01 -1.28 -16.38
N ARG A 36 -14.04 -0.36 -16.46
CA ARG A 36 -14.20 0.89 -17.23
C ARG A 36 -14.36 0.63 -18.72
N LEU A 37 -13.61 -0.32 -19.28
CA LEU A 37 -13.71 -0.68 -20.70
C LEU A 37 -15.07 -1.30 -21.02
N GLU A 38 -15.57 -2.19 -20.15
CA GLU A 38 -16.90 -2.79 -20.30
C GLU A 38 -18.00 -1.72 -20.23
N VAL A 39 -17.92 -0.77 -19.29
CA VAL A 39 -18.85 0.36 -19.20
C VAL A 39 -18.87 1.16 -20.51
N VAL A 40 -17.72 1.52 -21.06
CA VAL A 40 -17.64 2.26 -22.33
C VAL A 40 -18.24 1.46 -23.50
N THR A 41 -18.04 0.14 -23.51
CA THR A 41 -18.57 -0.75 -24.55
C THR A 41 -20.08 -0.94 -24.43
N ILE A 42 -20.62 -0.88 -23.21
CA ILE A 42 -22.07 -0.89 -22.97
C ILE A 42 -22.68 0.47 -23.34
N GLU A 43 -22.02 1.59 -22.99
CA GLU A 43 -22.44 2.94 -23.36
C GLU A 43 -22.46 3.19 -24.87
N SER A 44 -21.52 2.59 -25.62
CA SER A 44 -21.54 2.61 -27.09
C SER A 44 -22.75 1.87 -27.67
N GLY A 45 -23.43 1.06 -26.85
CA GLY A 45 -24.55 0.23 -27.22
C GLY A 45 -24.13 -0.93 -28.12
N GLU A 46 -22.86 -1.29 -28.23
CA GLU A 46 -22.44 -2.35 -29.16
C GLU A 46 -22.85 -3.74 -28.68
N ILE A 47 -22.79 -3.98 -27.36
CA ILE A 47 -22.99 -5.30 -26.76
C ILE A 47 -24.28 -5.42 -25.95
N TRP A 48 -24.77 -4.32 -25.37
CA TRP A 48 -25.98 -4.30 -24.54
C TRP A 48 -26.66 -2.94 -24.63
N ARG A 49 -28.00 -2.93 -24.74
CA ARG A 49 -28.82 -1.72 -24.89
C ARG A 49 -30.09 -1.78 -24.05
N GLY A 50 -30.64 -0.61 -23.79
CA GLY A 50 -31.94 -0.41 -23.14
C GLY A 50 -31.80 -0.03 -21.67
N THR A 51 -32.93 0.21 -21.01
CA THR A 51 -33.00 0.78 -19.65
C THR A 51 -32.18 0.01 -18.62
N GLY A 52 -32.04 -1.32 -18.76
CA GLY A 52 -31.19 -2.12 -17.89
C GLY A 52 -29.68 -1.86 -18.09
N ALA A 53 -29.25 -1.63 -19.32
CA ALA A 53 -27.88 -1.27 -19.64
C ALA A 53 -27.53 0.12 -19.09
N ASP A 54 -28.44 1.09 -19.26
CA ASP A 54 -28.27 2.45 -18.74
C ASP A 54 -28.20 2.46 -17.20
N ALA A 55 -29.08 1.69 -16.54
CA ALA A 55 -29.09 1.55 -15.09
C ALA A 55 -27.81 0.90 -14.56
N PHE A 56 -27.32 -0.15 -15.23
CA PHE A 56 -26.07 -0.81 -14.88
C PHE A 56 -24.87 0.14 -15.03
N VAL A 57 -24.73 0.81 -16.18
CA VAL A 57 -23.68 1.80 -16.42
C VAL A 57 -23.70 2.86 -15.33
N ASN A 58 -24.87 3.39 -15.03
CA ASN A 58 -25.02 4.40 -14.00
C ASN A 58 -24.61 3.88 -12.61
N GLU A 59 -25.03 2.69 -12.21
CA GLU A 59 -24.64 2.10 -10.91
C GLU A 59 -23.14 1.83 -10.83
N VAL A 60 -22.54 1.29 -11.90
CA VAL A 60 -21.10 1.03 -11.94
C VAL A 60 -20.30 2.32 -11.88
N GLN A 61 -20.71 3.35 -12.61
CA GLN A 61 -20.00 4.64 -12.64
C GLN A 61 -20.17 5.44 -11.35
N THR A 62 -21.35 5.39 -10.73
CA THR A 62 -21.68 6.25 -9.58
C THR A 62 -21.40 5.61 -8.22
N VAL A 63 -21.35 4.28 -8.15
CA VAL A 63 -21.16 3.55 -6.89
C VAL A 63 -19.90 2.68 -6.96
N ILE A 64 -19.84 1.73 -7.88
CA ILE A 64 -18.82 0.66 -7.84
C ILE A 64 -17.41 1.18 -8.15
N ILE A 65 -17.24 1.97 -9.22
CA ILE A 65 -15.95 2.57 -9.57
C ILE A 65 -15.42 3.46 -8.44
N PRO A 66 -16.21 4.43 -7.90
CA PRO A 66 -15.78 5.26 -6.79
C PRO A 66 -15.40 4.47 -5.54
N GLU A 67 -16.16 3.43 -5.18
CA GLU A 67 -15.85 2.59 -4.01
C GLU A 67 -14.54 1.82 -4.19
N LEU A 68 -14.29 1.26 -5.38
CA LEU A 68 -13.03 0.59 -5.69
C LEU A 68 -11.84 1.56 -5.67
N GLU A 69 -12.02 2.78 -6.19
CA GLU A 69 -10.99 3.82 -6.10
C GLU A 69 -10.70 4.21 -4.65
N ALA A 70 -11.73 4.30 -3.80
CA ALA A 70 -11.56 4.57 -2.38
C ALA A 70 -10.78 3.45 -1.67
N ILE A 71 -11.07 2.18 -1.98
CA ILE A 71 -10.33 1.02 -1.44
C ILE A 71 -8.86 1.07 -1.88
N ILE A 72 -8.60 1.31 -3.17
CA ILE A 72 -7.24 1.46 -3.69
C ILE A 72 -6.50 2.61 -2.97
N GLY A 73 -7.18 3.73 -2.72
CA GLY A 73 -6.64 4.86 -1.96
C GLY A 73 -6.29 4.50 -0.51
N LEU A 74 -7.14 3.72 0.17
CA LEU A 74 -6.86 3.23 1.53
C LEU A 74 -5.64 2.29 1.56
N VAL A 75 -5.51 1.41 0.57
CA VAL A 75 -4.34 0.52 0.43
C VAL A 75 -3.07 1.35 0.24
N ASP A 76 -3.11 2.38 -0.59
CA ASP A 76 -1.98 3.32 -0.79
C ASP A 76 -1.61 4.05 0.49
N GLN A 77 -2.60 4.59 1.20
CA GLN A 77 -2.37 5.31 2.44
C GLN A 77 -1.73 4.38 3.49
N LYS A 78 -2.22 3.14 3.63
CA LYS A 78 -1.64 2.15 4.54
C LYS A 78 -0.23 1.78 4.14
N GLY A 79 0.03 1.59 2.85
CA GLY A 79 1.39 1.34 2.34
C GLY A 79 2.36 2.46 2.72
N LYS A 80 1.95 3.72 2.55
CA LYS A 80 2.76 4.88 2.95
C LYS A 80 3.03 4.91 4.46
N HIS A 81 2.02 4.68 5.29
CA HIS A 81 2.22 4.65 6.75
C HIS A 81 3.17 3.54 7.20
N ILE A 82 3.18 2.41 6.50
CA ILE A 82 4.13 1.32 6.75
C ILE A 82 5.56 1.72 6.34
N ASP A 83 5.72 2.37 5.19
CA ASP A 83 7.01 2.89 4.74
C ASP A 83 7.56 3.96 5.73
N ASP A 84 6.70 4.88 6.17
CA ASP A 84 7.04 5.90 7.18
C ASP A 84 7.48 5.24 8.51
N ALA A 85 6.72 4.25 8.99
CA ALA A 85 7.06 3.53 10.22
C ALA A 85 8.41 2.77 10.10
N THR A 86 8.74 2.27 8.91
CA THR A 86 10.04 1.64 8.65
C THR A 86 11.18 2.66 8.77
N GLY A 87 10.98 3.87 8.23
CA GLY A 87 11.95 4.97 8.36
C GLY A 87 12.21 5.35 9.82
N ILE A 88 11.15 5.44 10.64
CA ILE A 88 11.28 5.72 12.08
C ILE A 88 12.10 4.63 12.79
N ILE A 89 11.90 3.35 12.45
CA ILE A 89 12.69 2.24 13.01
C ILE A 89 14.17 2.36 12.61
N ASP A 90 14.45 2.78 11.37
CA ASP A 90 15.82 2.99 10.90
C ASP A 90 16.52 4.13 11.64
N GLU A 91 15.84 5.25 11.83
CA GLU A 91 16.35 6.40 12.57
C GLU A 91 16.62 6.05 14.04
N ALA A 92 15.68 5.35 14.69
CA ALA A 92 15.84 4.90 16.07
C ALA A 92 17.02 3.92 16.23
N ASP A 93 17.23 2.98 15.29
CA ASP A 93 18.39 2.07 15.35
C ASP A 93 19.71 2.84 15.22
N GLN A 94 19.76 3.85 14.34
CA GLN A 94 20.94 4.70 14.19
C GLN A 94 21.24 5.51 15.45
N GLU A 95 20.21 6.08 16.08
CA GLU A 95 20.37 6.83 17.32
C GLU A 95 20.89 5.95 18.46
N VAL A 96 20.33 4.74 18.63
CA VAL A 96 20.80 3.78 19.63
C VAL A 96 22.25 3.38 19.37
N ARG A 97 22.64 3.13 18.12
CA ARG A 97 24.05 2.83 17.77
C ARG A 97 24.99 3.96 18.18
N ARG A 98 24.66 5.21 17.84
CA ARG A 98 25.47 6.38 18.22
C ARG A 98 25.62 6.53 19.72
N LEU A 99 24.55 6.30 20.48
CA LEU A 99 24.58 6.35 21.95
C LEU A 99 25.48 5.25 22.54
N VAL A 100 25.40 4.03 22.00
CA VAL A 100 26.23 2.91 22.46
C VAL A 100 27.71 3.15 22.12
N GLU A 101 28.01 3.63 20.92
CA GLU A 101 29.38 3.98 20.49
C GLU A 101 29.95 5.10 21.38
N GLY A 102 29.18 6.17 21.61
CA GLY A 102 29.61 7.26 22.48
C GLY A 102 29.82 6.84 23.95
N LEU A 103 28.99 5.92 24.47
CA LEU A 103 29.23 5.32 25.79
C LEU A 103 30.51 4.49 25.80
N ALA A 104 30.76 3.67 24.78
CA ALA A 104 31.94 2.84 24.68
C ALA A 104 33.23 3.66 24.62
N GLU A 105 33.25 4.77 23.88
CA GLU A 105 34.36 5.72 23.84
C GLU A 105 34.63 6.34 25.22
N LEU A 106 33.57 6.78 25.91
CA LEU A 106 33.68 7.39 27.23
C LEU A 106 34.21 6.39 28.29
N PHE A 107 33.81 5.12 28.20
CA PHE A 107 34.37 4.07 29.05
C PHE A 107 35.83 3.73 28.70
N SER A 108 36.22 3.81 27.42
CA SER A 108 37.61 3.62 26.98
C SER A 108 38.53 4.78 27.35
N GLU A 109 38.00 5.96 27.64
CA GLU A 109 38.79 7.11 28.09
C GLU A 109 39.04 7.08 29.60
N ILE A 110 38.13 6.43 30.36
CA ILE A 110 38.20 6.32 31.82
C ILE A 110 39.04 5.11 32.27
N TYR A 111 39.09 4.02 31.49
CA TYR A 111 39.85 2.79 31.78
C TYR A 111 41.04 2.61 30.85
#